data_AF-A0AAW4L134-F1
#
_entry.id   AF-A0AAW4L134-F1
#
_cell.length_a   1.000
_cell.length_b   1.000
_cell.length_c   1.000
_cell.angle_alpha   90.00
_cell.angle_beta   90.00
_cell.angle_gamma   90.00
#
_symmetry.space_group_name_H-M   'P 1'
#
loop_
_entity.id
_entity.type
_entity.pdbx_description
1 polymer ?
#
loop_
_entity_poly.entity_id
_entity_poly.type
_entity_poly.pdbx_seq_one_letter_code
_entity_poly.pdbx_strand_id
1 'polypeptide(L)'
;YDSPPLIQLNFITLPLRNADLRPIISGQFQLFYELIRGTPPYRQSESIIVDVTGTPIVRRLPLPVVLEASCGILDPQSLFVNVVVRAYPELG
;
A
#
# COMPACT_ATOMS: atom_id res chain seq x y z
N TYR A 1 -6.72 0.16 -52.02
CA TYR A 1 -5.73 -0.46 -51.13
C TYR A 1 -6.43 -0.78 -49.83
N ASP A 2 -6.85 -2.02 -49.67
CA ASP A 2 -7.40 -2.55 -48.41
C ASP A 2 -6.23 -2.84 -47.47
N SER A 3 -6.17 -2.12 -46.35
CA SER A 3 -5.29 -2.48 -45.25
C SER A 3 -5.85 -3.75 -44.57
N PRO A 4 -5.07 -4.81 -44.34
CA PRO A 4 -5.56 -5.97 -43.60
C PRO A 4 -5.92 -5.58 -42.16
N PRO A 5 -7.05 -6.05 -41.60
CA PRO A 5 -7.48 -5.63 -40.27
C PRO A 5 -6.71 -6.37 -39.17
N LEU A 6 -6.22 -5.54 -38.23
CA LEU A 6 -5.96 -5.77 -36.81
C LEU A 6 -5.18 -7.03 -36.42
N ILE A 7 -3.91 -6.80 -36.06
CA ILE A 7 -3.09 -7.67 -35.20
C ILE A 7 -3.98 -8.26 -34.11
N GLN A 8 -4.11 -9.58 -34.08
CA GLN A 8 -4.83 -10.28 -33.03
C GLN A 8 -4.16 -9.96 -31.69
N LEU A 9 -4.79 -9.10 -30.89
CA LEU A 9 -4.30 -8.70 -29.57
C LEU A 9 -4.47 -9.90 -28.63
N ASN A 10 -3.37 -10.62 -28.40
CA ASN A 10 -3.33 -11.65 -27.37
C ASN A 10 -3.11 -10.98 -26.01
N PHE A 11 -4.17 -10.91 -25.22
CA PHE A 11 -4.09 -10.44 -23.85
C PHE A 11 -3.66 -11.58 -22.92
N ILE A 12 -2.78 -11.26 -21.97
CA ILE A 12 -2.43 -12.14 -20.86
C ILE A 12 -3.11 -11.56 -19.62
N THR A 13 -3.92 -12.37 -18.95
CA THR A 13 -4.53 -12.02 -17.67
C THR A 13 -3.78 -12.72 -16.55
N LEU A 14 -3.19 -11.94 -15.64
CA LEU A 14 -2.51 -12.44 -14.46
C LEU A 14 -3.39 -12.17 -13.23
N PRO A 15 -3.90 -13.20 -12.54
CA PRO A 15 -4.67 -12.98 -11.32
C PRO A 15 -3.74 -12.54 -10.19
N LEU A 16 -4.08 -11.41 -9.55
CA LEU A 16 -3.37 -10.91 -8.38
C LEU A 16 -4.28 -11.04 -7.15
N ARG A 17 -3.78 -11.62 -6.06
CA ARG A 17 -4.59 -11.76 -4.84
C ARG A 17 -4.65 -10.43 -4.12
N ASN A 18 -5.82 -10.06 -3.63
CA ASN A 18 -5.97 -8.86 -2.80
C ASN A 18 -5.05 -8.88 -1.57
N ALA A 19 -4.76 -10.06 -1.01
CA ALA A 19 -3.84 -10.21 0.12
C ALA A 19 -2.44 -9.63 -0.17
N ASP A 20 -1.96 -9.75 -1.41
CA ASP A 20 -0.64 -9.28 -1.83
C ASP A 20 -0.61 -7.75 -2.03
N LEU A 21 -1.77 -7.14 -2.29
CA LEU A 21 -1.95 -5.69 -2.44
C LEU A 21 -2.16 -4.96 -1.11
N ARG A 22 -2.56 -5.67 -0.05
CA ARG A 22 -2.87 -5.06 1.26
C ARG A 22 -1.72 -4.27 1.89
N PRO A 23 -0.46 -4.74 1.84
CA PRO A 23 0.66 -4.01 2.42
C PRO A 23 0.95 -2.67 1.74
N ILE A 24 0.53 -2.51 0.48
CA ILE A 24 0.80 -1.33 -0.36
C ILE A 24 -0.41 -0.41 -0.50
N ILE A 25 -1.48 -0.61 0.29
CA ILE A 25 -2.65 0.30 0.30
C ILE A 25 -2.18 1.72 0.65
N SER A 26 -2.69 2.71 -0.10
CA SER A 26 -2.27 4.12 -0.06
C SER A 26 -0.86 4.38 -0.62
N GLY A 27 -0.24 3.37 -1.24
CA GLY A 27 1.00 3.48 -1.99
C GLY A 27 0.80 3.30 -3.49
N GLN A 28 1.92 3.16 -4.20
CA GLN A 28 2.01 3.01 -5.65
C GLN A 28 2.89 1.81 -6.00
N PHE A 29 2.59 1.14 -7.11
CA PHE A 29 3.51 0.15 -7.71
C PHE A 29 3.66 0.37 -9.21
N GLN A 30 4.82 -0.03 -9.74
CA GLN A 30 5.13 0.02 -11.16
C GLN A 30 4.92 -1.37 -11.78
N LEU A 31 4.13 -1.44 -12.85
CA LEU A 31 3.88 -2.68 -13.59
C LEU A 31 4.53 -2.59 -14.97
N PHE A 32 5.33 -3.59 -15.31
CA PHE A 32 5.93 -3.81 -16.62
C PHE A 32 6.14 -5.31 -16.85
N TYR A 33 6.36 -5.72 -18.08
CA TYR A 33 6.75 -7.10 -18.40
C TYR A 33 8.07 -7.12 -19.15
N GLU A 34 8.78 -8.25 -19.07
CA GLU A 34 10.03 -8.47 -19.75
C GLU A 34 9.93 -9.73 -20.62
N LEU A 35 10.34 -9.61 -21.88
CA LEU A 35 10.41 -10.73 -22.82
C LEU A 35 11.78 -11.40 -22.74
N ILE A 36 11.84 -12.52 -22.02
CA ILE A 36 13.05 -13.34 -21.91
C ILE A 36 13.20 -14.17 -23.20
N ARG A 37 14.26 -13.89 -23.99
CA ARG A 37 14.61 -14.68 -25.18
C ARG A 37 16.12 -14.70 -25.39
N GLY A 38 16.70 -15.89 -25.48
CA GLY A 38 18.12 -16.07 -25.79
C GLY A 38 19.04 -15.50 -24.70
N THR A 39 20.14 -14.87 -25.11
CA THR A 39 21.09 -14.22 -24.20
C THR A 39 20.72 -12.74 -23.99
N PRO A 40 20.90 -12.20 -22.76
CA PRO A 40 20.65 -10.79 -22.45
C PRO A 40 21.29 -9.79 -23.43
N PRO A 41 20.73 -8.58 -23.59
CA PRO A 41 19.68 -7.97 -22.77
C PRO A 41 18.25 -8.30 -23.24
N TYR A 42 17.35 -8.50 -22.28
CA TYR A 42 15.94 -8.75 -22.54
C TYR A 42 15.21 -7.45 -22.91
N ARG A 43 14.10 -7.58 -23.64
CA ARG A 43 13.25 -6.44 -24.01
C ARG A 43 12.21 -6.21 -22.94
N GLN A 44 12.16 -4.99 -22.41
CA GLN A 44 11.15 -4.56 -21.45
C GLN A 44 10.02 -3.81 -22.14
N SER A 45 8.81 -3.92 -21.59
CA SER A 45 7.67 -3.12 -21.99
C SER A 45 7.75 -1.69 -21.47
N GLU A 46 6.86 -0.84 -21.96
CA GLU A 46 6.51 0.38 -21.24
C GLU A 46 5.98 0.02 -19.85
N SER A 47 6.27 0.87 -18.86
CA SER A 47 5.81 0.70 -17.49
C SER A 47 4.64 1.60 -17.17
N ILE A 48 3.69 1.10 -16.38
CA ILE A 48 2.60 1.91 -15.83
C ILE A 48 2.75 2.04 -14.31
N ILE A 49 2.36 3.19 -13.77
CA ILE A 49 2.25 3.41 -12.32
C ILE A 49 0.79 3.21 -11.94
N VAL A 50 0.55 2.41 -10.91
CA VAL A 50 -0.78 2.09 -10.41
C VAL A 50 -0.91 2.52 -8.95
N ASP A 51 -1.91 3.34 -8.67
CA ASP A 51 -2.29 3.74 -7.31
C ASP A 51 -3.12 2.64 -6.65
N VAL A 52 -2.73 2.23 -5.44
CA VAL A 52 -3.47 1.22 -4.67
C VAL A 52 -4.43 1.93 -3.72
N THR A 53 -5.70 1.98 -4.14
CA THR A 53 -6.77 2.56 -3.34
C THR A 53 -7.42 1.52 -2.43
N GLY A 54 -7.78 1.92 -1.22
CA GLY A 54 -8.44 1.07 -0.25
C GLY A 54 -8.45 1.69 1.14
N THR A 55 -9.22 1.12 2.06
CA THR A 55 -9.06 1.43 3.48
C THR A 55 -7.83 0.65 3.95
N PRO A 56 -6.71 1.32 4.30
CA PRO A 56 -5.60 0.62 4.90
C PRO A 56 -6.12 -0.14 6.11
N ILE A 57 -5.57 -1.33 6.37
CA ILE A 57 -5.78 -1.98 7.66
C ILE A 57 -5.01 -1.13 8.66
N VAL A 58 -5.60 0.02 9.02
CA VAL A 58 -5.15 0.83 10.13
C VAL A 58 -5.34 -0.10 11.30
N ARG A 59 -4.24 -0.74 11.73
CA ARG A 59 -4.16 -1.29 13.07
C ARG A 59 -4.43 -0.07 13.95
N ARG A 60 -5.69 0.08 14.38
CA ARG A 60 -6.14 1.30 15.06
C ARG A 60 -5.10 1.62 16.12
N LEU A 61 -4.57 2.85 16.09
CA LEU A 61 -3.68 3.28 17.15
C LEU A 61 -4.43 3.05 18.47
N PRO A 62 -3.80 2.38 19.46
CA PRO A 62 -4.41 2.23 20.76
C PRO A 62 -4.73 3.62 21.30
N LEU A 63 -5.78 3.71 22.11
CA LEU A 63 -6.20 4.99 22.66
C LEU A 63 -5.01 5.65 23.38
N PRO A 64 -4.85 6.97 23.23
CA PRO A 64 -3.82 7.70 23.96
C PRO A 64 -4.06 7.57 25.47
N VAL A 65 -2.97 7.56 26.23
CA VAL A 65 -2.99 7.38 27.69
C VAL A 65 -2.49 8.64 28.35
N VAL A 66 -3.24 9.14 29.33
CA VAL A 66 -2.83 10.26 30.20
C VAL A 66 -2.13 9.68 31.42
N LEU A 67 -0.87 10.04 31.66
CA LEU A 67 -0.05 9.44 32.72
C LEU A 67 -0.55 9.80 34.12
N GLU A 68 -1.11 11.00 34.27
CA GLU A 68 -1.60 11.54 35.54
C GLU A 68 -3.03 11.08 35.87
N ALA A 69 -3.72 10.42 34.93
CA ALA A 69 -5.07 9.92 35.14
C ALA A 69 -5.05 8.63 35.98
N SER A 70 -5.22 8.79 37.30
CA SER A 70 -5.32 7.65 38.22
C SER A 70 -6.62 6.89 37.98
N CYS A 71 -6.51 5.59 37.67
CA CYS A 71 -7.65 4.74 37.31
C CYS A 71 -8.52 5.30 36.16
N GLY A 72 -7.93 6.07 35.24
CA GLY A 72 -8.65 6.68 34.12
C GLY A 72 -9.45 7.94 34.47
N ILE A 73 -9.32 8.44 35.70
CA ILE A 73 -9.91 9.71 36.15
C ILE A 73 -8.79 10.73 36.28
N LEU A 74 -8.91 11.84 35.57
CA LEU A 74 -8.00 12.96 35.70
C LEU A 74 -8.48 13.88 36.83
N ASP A 75 -7.55 14.30 37.69
CA ASP A 75 -7.82 15.31 38.72
C ASP A 75 -8.12 16.67 38.05
N PRO A 76 -9.31 17.28 38.27
CA PRO A 76 -9.64 18.59 37.75
C PRO A 76 -8.70 19.71 38.20
N GLN A 77 -7.92 19.50 39.28
CA GLN A 77 -6.92 20.45 39.77
C GLN A 77 -5.55 20.30 39.11
N SER A 78 -5.36 19.31 38.23
CA SER A 78 -4.11 19.14 37.50
C SER A 78 -3.95 20.23 36.44
N LEU A 79 -2.99 21.13 36.67
CA LEU A 79 -2.70 22.26 35.75
C LEU A 79 -2.06 21.81 34.43
N PHE A 80 -1.34 20.68 34.45
CA PHE A 80 -0.65 20.11 33.30
C PHE A 80 -0.81 18.59 33.30
N VAL A 81 -0.77 17.98 32.11
CA VAL A 81 -0.82 16.53 31.91
C VAL A 81 0.10 16.10 30.78
N ASN A 82 0.64 14.89 30.88
CA ASN A 82 1.43 14.24 29.85
C ASN A 82 0.59 13.18 29.14
N VAL A 83 0.44 13.33 27.84
CA VAL A 83 -0.34 12.41 26.99
C VAL A 83 0.61 11.58 26.14
N VAL A 84 0.53 10.26 26.26
CA VAL A 84 1.29 9.31 25.44
C VAL A 84 0.45 8.87 24.26
N VAL A 85 0.86 9.29 23.07
CA VAL A 85 0.33 8.80 21.79
C VAL A 85 1.30 7.76 21.25
N ARG A 86 0.87 6.51 21.10
CA ARG A 86 1.74 5.47 20.53
C ARG A 86 1.88 5.70 19.03
N ALA A 87 3.10 5.52 18.51
CA ALA A 87 3.34 5.51 17.08
C ALA A 87 2.79 4.23 16.44
N TYR A 88 2.63 4.25 15.11
CA TYR A 88 2.43 3.01 14.36
C TYR A 88 3.64 2.10 14.59
N PRO A 89 3.46 0.79 14.86
CA PRO A 89 4.58 -0.12 14.83
C PRO A 89 5.18 -0.08 13.43
N GLU A 90 6.50 0.09 13.33
CA GLU A 90 7.19 -0.01 12.05
C GLU A 90 6.88 -1.38 11.44
N LEU A 91 6.39 -1.38 10.21
CA LEU A 91 6.18 -2.59 9.43
C LEU A 91 7.57 -3.14 9.10
N GLY A 92 8.03 -4.11 9.91
CA GLY A 92 9.20 -4.94 9.61
C GLY A 92 8.94 -5.92 8.47
#